data_AF-A0A380H478-F1
#
_entry.id   AF-A0A380H478-F1
#
_cell.length_a   1.000
_cell.length_b   1.000
_cell.length_c   1.000
_cell.angle_alpha   90.00
_cell.angle_beta   90.00
_cell.angle_gamma   90.00
#
_symmetry.space_group_name_H-M   'P 1'
#
loop_
_entity.id
_entity.type
_entity.pdbx_description
1 polymer ?
#
loop_
_entity_poly.entity_id
_entity_poly.type
_entity_poly.pdbx_seq_one_letter_code
_entity_poly.pdbx_strand_id
1 'polypeptide(L)' 'MKMLFEQIINHAIHNDASDVHFIPSEAHTLIKLRVNDQLIMYDTLSHHIYKNY' A
#
# COMPACT_ATOMS: atom_id res chain seq x y z
N MET A 1 -7.46 3.57 -10.83
CA MET A 1 -6.51 3.76 -9.72
C MET A 1 -7.02 4.67 -8.59
N LYS A 2 -7.87 5.70 -8.85
CA LYS A 2 -8.36 6.60 -7.77
C LYS A 2 -9.06 5.85 -6.62
N MET A 3 -9.91 4.86 -6.92
CA MET A 3 -10.60 4.07 -5.89
C MET A 3 -9.65 3.24 -5.01
N LEU A 4 -8.58 2.68 -5.58
CA LEU A 4 -7.64 1.84 -4.82
C LEU A 4 -6.82 2.68 -3.82
N PHE A 5 -6.33 3.84 -4.26
CA PHE A 5 -5.64 4.77 -3.38
C PHE A 5 -6.56 5.24 -2.24
N GLU A 6 -7.79 5.63 -2.57
CA GLU A 6 -8.78 6.05 -1.58
C GLU A 6 -9.09 4.95 -0.56
N GLN A 7 -9.22 3.68 -1.00
CA GLN A 7 -9.39 2.54 -0.10
C GLN A 7 -8.21 2.35 0.86
N ILE A 8 -6.98 2.45 0.35
CA ILE A 8 -5.74 2.33 1.16
C ILE A 8 -5.70 3.46 2.20
N ILE A 9 -5.98 4.70 1.80
CA ILE A 9 -5.95 5.85 2.70
C ILE A 9 -7.05 5.75 3.76
N ASN A 10 -8.28 5.40 3.37
CA ASN A 10 -9.38 5.22 4.33
C ASN A 10 -9.08 4.09 5.32
N HIS A 11 -8.44 3.00 4.88
CA HIS A 11 -8.01 1.94 5.78
C HIS A 11 -6.91 2.41 6.74
N ALA A 12 -5.91 3.16 6.26
CA ALA A 12 -4.86 3.72 7.10
C ALA A 12 -5.43 4.64 8.19
N ILE A 13 -6.37 5.53 7.82
CA ILE A 13 -7.06 6.42 8.78
C ILE A 13 -7.86 5.61 9.80
N HIS A 14 -8.59 4.58 9.37
CA HIS A 14 -9.37 3.72 10.27
C HIS A 14 -8.52 2.97 11.30
N ASN A 15 -7.23 2.73 11.00
CA ASN A 15 -6.29 2.03 11.88
C ASN A 15 -5.34 2.98 12.62
N ASP A 16 -5.64 4.28 12.67
CA ASP A 16 -4.80 5.30 13.32
C ASP A 16 -3.34 5.25 12.84
N ALA A 17 -3.13 4.96 11.55
CA ALA A 17 -1.79 4.89 10.99
C ALA A 17 -1.20 6.31 10.86
N SER A 18 0.05 6.49 11.33
CA SER A 18 0.79 7.75 11.16
C SER A 18 1.34 7.90 9.74
N ASP A 19 1.70 6.78 9.12
CA ASP A 19 2.35 6.75 7.81
C ASP A 19 1.85 5.59 6.95
N VAL A 20 1.81 5.83 5.64
CA VAL A 20 1.58 4.80 4.63
C VAL A 20 2.83 4.70 3.76
N HIS A 21 3.45 3.52 3.74
CA HIS A 21 4.68 3.25 2.99
C HIS A 21 4.37 2.40 1.75
N PHE A 22 4.68 2.94 0.58
CA PHE A 22 4.70 2.19 -0.69
C PHE A 22 6.14 1.82 -1.03
N ILE A 23 6.50 0.55 -0.90
CA ILE A 23 7.86 0.04 -1.05
C ILE A 23 7.92 -0.80 -2.34
N PRO A 24 8.45 -0.26 -3.45
CA PRO A 24 8.57 -1.01 -4.69
C PRO A 24 9.60 -2.15 -4.55
N SER A 25 9.27 -3.30 -5.14
CA SER A 25 10.16 -4.45 -5.36
C SER A 25 10.16 -4.79 -6.86
N GLU A 26 10.92 -5.79 -7.29
CA GLU A 26 11.03 -6.15 -8.71
C GLU A 26 9.71 -6.62 -9.34
N ALA A 27 8.80 -7.21 -8.56
CA ALA A 27 7.56 -7.81 -9.06
C ALA A 27 6.28 -7.16 -8.52
N HIS A 28 6.39 -6.37 -7.45
CA HIS A 28 5.23 -5.80 -6.77
C HIS A 28 5.63 -4.59 -5.93
N THR A 29 4.65 -3.82 -5.47
CA THR A 29 4.84 -2.80 -4.45
C THR A 29 4.21 -3.27 -3.15
N LEU A 30 5.00 -3.40 -2.09
CA LEU A 30 4.50 -3.67 -0.75
C LEU A 30 3.89 -2.39 -0.17
N ILE A 31 2.73 -2.52 0.46
CA ILE A 31 2.10 -1.46 1.23
C ILE A 31 2.23 -1.83 2.70
N LYS A 32 2.86 -0.96 3.46
CA LYS A 32 2.98 -1.06 4.92
C LYS A 32 2.39 0.15 5.60
N LEU A 33 1.83 -0.03 6.78
CA LEU A 33 1.29 1.04 7.62
C LEU A 33 2.16 1.17 8.86
N ARG A 34 2.40 2.40 9.32
CA ARG A 34 2.94 2.63 10.65
C ARG A 34 1.80 2.90 11.60
N VAL A 35 1.58 2.01 12.57
CA VAL A 35 0.56 2.15 13.61
C VAL A 35 1.25 2.02 14.96
N ASN A 36 1.09 3.01 15.84
CA ASN A 36 1.75 3.05 17.15
C ASN A 36 3.27 2.75 17.05
N ASP A 37 3.95 3.43 16.13
CA ASP A 37 5.38 3.25 15.80
C ASP A 37 5.80 1.86 15.29
N GLN A 38 4.85 0.95 15.04
CA GLN A 38 5.10 -0.35 14.45
C GLN A 38 4.80 -0.35 12.96
N LEU A 39 5.77 -0.78 12.16
CA LEU A 39 5.60 -0.94 10.71
C LEU A 39 5.00 -2.31 10.39
N ILE A 40 3.70 -2.35 10.09
CA ILE A 40 2.93 -3.57 9.81
C ILE A 40 2.68 -3.76 8.31
N MET A 41 2.61 -5.01 7.87
CA MET A 41 2.28 -5.35 6.48
C MET A 41 0.77 -5.21 6.26
N TYR A 42 0.36 -4.45 5.24
CA TYR A 42 -1.05 -4.26 4.88
C TYR A 42 -1.43 -5.05 3.63
N ASP A 43 -0.81 -4.74 2.49
CA ASP A 43 -1.18 -5.34 1.20
C ASP A 43 -0.05 -5.29 0.19
N THR A 44 -0.19 -5.99 -0.94
CA THR A 44 0.76 -6.02 -2.04
C THR A 44 0.08 -5.64 -3.35
N LEU A 45 0.56 -4.57 -3.98
CA LEU A 45 0.17 -4.22 -5.35
C LEU A 45 1.06 -4.95 -6.33
N SER A 46 0.57 -6.04 -6.91
CA SER A 46 1.25 -6.70 -8.02
C SER A 46 1.50 -5.71 -9.14
N HIS A 47 2.74 -5.68 -9.65
CA HIS A 47 2.98 -5.07 -10.95
C HIS A 47 2.35 -6.02 -11.95
N HIS A 48 1.06 -5.84 -12.27
CA HIS A 48 0.57 -6.31 -13.55
C HIS A 48 1.43 -5.58 -14.57
N ILE A 49 2.49 -6.27 -15.00
CA ILE A 49 3.34 -5.83 -16.09
C ILE A 49 2.34 -5.43 -17.16
N TYR A 50 2.26 -4.13 -17.46
CA TYR A 50 1.70 -3.68 -18.71
C TYR A 50 2.60 -4.31 -19.77
N LYS A 51 2.36 -5.59 -20.08
CA LYS A 51 2.70 -6.15 -21.37
C LYS A 51 1.79 -5.37 -22.31
N ASN A 52 2.34 -4.29 -22.83
CA ASN A 52 1.88 -3.73 -24.09
C ASN A 52 1.83 -4.91 -25.06
N TYR A 53 0.63 -5.40 -25.31
CA TYR A 53 0.33 -6.21 -26.48
C TYR A 53 0.18 -5.26 -27.67
#